data_AF-A0A5E4DHK3-F1
#
_entry.id   AF-A0A5E4DHK3-F1
#
_cell.length_a   1.000
_cell.length_b   1.000
_cell.length_c   1.000
_cell.angle_alpha   90.00
_cell.angle_beta   90.00
_cell.angle_gamma   90.00
#
_symmetry.space_group_name_H-M   'P 1'
#
loop_
_entity.id
_entity.type
_entity.pdbx_description
1 polymer ?
#
loop_
_entity_poly.entity_id
_entity_poly.type
_entity_poly.pdbx_seq_one_letter_code
_entity_poly.pdbx_strand_id
1 'polypeptide(L)'
;MPSLIHPVEIFYTPEPERNYLEAAIQTVIQIHMWEEEEGDLPLFFTNQEEIGEAYKRIKREVDVMGSEVGDIKIIPQGWGYGSLVERSSSTCEALGSILNNM
;
A
#
# COMPACT_ATOMS: atom_id res chain seq x y z
N MET A 1 10.68 4.55 30.77
CA MET A 1 9.35 5.13 30.50
C MET A 1 8.43 3.98 30.14
N PRO A 2 7.19 3.90 30.66
CA PRO A 2 6.26 2.87 30.23
C PRO A 2 5.93 3.10 28.75
N SER A 3 5.88 2.01 27.99
CA SER A 3 5.71 2.04 26.54
C SER A 3 4.36 2.66 26.16
N LEU A 4 4.38 3.77 25.44
CA LEU A 4 3.24 4.30 24.70
C LEU A 4 3.16 3.54 23.36
N ILE A 5 2.82 2.25 23.40
CA ILE A 5 2.53 1.51 22.17
C ILE A 5 1.10 1.87 21.79
N HIS A 6 0.93 2.53 20.65
CA HIS A 6 -0.39 2.75 20.07
C HIS A 6 -0.99 1.37 19.73
N PRO A 7 -2.29 1.11 20.01
CA PRO A 7 -2.90 -0.15 19.63
C PRO A 7 -2.79 -0.36 18.12
N VAL A 8 -2.29 -1.54 17.72
CA VAL A 8 -2.17 -1.94 16.31
C VAL A 8 -3.17 -3.04 16.04
N GLU A 9 -3.99 -2.87 15.01
CA GLU A 9 -4.88 -3.91 14.52
C GLU A 9 -4.10 -4.90 13.64
N ILE A 10 -4.34 -6.20 13.82
CA ILE A 10 -3.63 -7.26 13.11
C ILE A 10 -4.62 -8.07 12.30
N PHE A 11 -4.40 -8.11 10.99
CA PHE A 11 -5.18 -8.88 10.04
C PHE A 11 -4.40 -10.12 9.60
N TYR A 12 -5.12 -11.24 9.46
CA TYR A 12 -4.58 -12.50 8.95
C TYR A 12 -5.39 -12.93 7.74
N THR A 13 -4.72 -13.59 6.79
CA THR A 13 -5.44 -14.29 5.71
C THR A 13 -6.19 -15.49 6.29
N PRO A 14 -7.37 -15.83 5.77
CA PRO A 14 -8.15 -16.97 6.26
C PRO A 14 -7.46 -18.31 5.96
N GLU A 15 -6.71 -18.38 4.87
CA GLU A 15 -5.91 -19.54 4.46
C GLU A 15 -4.48 -19.12 4.07
N PRO A 16 -3.51 -20.04 4.07
CA PRO A 16 -2.15 -19.74 3.64
C PRO A 16 -2.09 -19.40 2.14
N GLU A 17 -1.52 -18.24 1.83
CA GLU A 17 -1.34 -17.81 0.45
C GLU A 17 -0.23 -18.59 -0.25
N ARG A 18 -0.53 -19.11 -1.45
CA ARG A 18 0.47 -19.82 -2.28
C ARG A 18 1.54 -18.87 -2.82
N ASN A 19 1.17 -17.61 -3.05
CA ASN A 19 2.06 -16.58 -3.55
C ASN A 19 1.93 -15.33 -2.68
N TYR A 20 2.78 -15.24 -1.65
CA TYR A 20 2.77 -14.09 -0.74
C TYR A 20 3.19 -12.78 -1.43
N LEU A 21 4.03 -12.84 -2.48
CA LEU A 21 4.45 -11.64 -3.22
C LEU A 21 3.25 -11.01 -3.92
N GLU A 22 2.45 -11.85 -4.60
CA GLU A 22 1.19 -11.43 -5.21
C GLU A 22 0.23 -10.84 -4.19
N ALA A 23 -0.03 -11.58 -3.11
CA ALA A 23 -0.97 -11.17 -2.08
C ALA A 23 -0.55 -9.84 -1.41
N ALA A 24 0.74 -9.65 -1.15
CA ALA A 24 1.27 -8.41 -0.61
C ALA A 24 1.05 -7.24 -1.57
N ILE A 25 1.36 -7.39 -2.86
CA ILE A 25 1.14 -6.35 -3.88
C ILE A 25 -0.34 -5.99 -3.96
N GLN A 26 -1.23 -6.98 -4.00
CA GLN A 26 -2.68 -6.74 -4.05
C GLN A 26 -3.18 -6.01 -2.80
N THR A 27 -2.67 -6.37 -1.62
CA THR A 27 -3.03 -5.72 -0.36
C THR A 27 -2.64 -4.24 -0.37
N VAL A 28 -1.47 -3.90 -0.90
CA VAL A 28 -1.01 -2.50 -1.04
C VAL A 28 -1.93 -1.69 -1.92
N ILE A 29 -2.30 -2.25 -3.07
CA ILE A 29 -3.20 -1.60 -4.01
C ILE A 29 -4.59 -1.41 -3.37
N GLN A 30 -5.11 -2.42 -2.68
CA GLN A 30 -6.39 -2.32 -1.97
C GLN A 30 -6.37 -1.24 -0.88
N ILE A 31 -5.33 -1.21 -0.03
CA ILE A 31 -5.17 -0.18 1.00
C ILE A 31 -5.08 1.20 0.34
N HIS A 32 -4.28 1.34 -0.72
CA HIS A 32 -4.13 2.62 -1.43
C HIS A 32 -5.44 3.12 -2.04
N MET A 33 -6.32 2.21 -2.49
CA MET A 33 -7.61 2.56 -3.08
C MET A 33 -8.69 2.89 -2.05
N TRP A 34 -8.70 2.21 -0.90
CA TRP A 34 -9.80 2.28 0.05
C TRP A 34 -9.53 3.14 1.28
N GLU A 35 -8.28 3.24 1.72
CA GLU A 35 -7.96 4.07 2.88
C GLU A 35 -8.15 5.54 2.52
N GLU A 36 -8.84 6.32 3.35
CA GLU A 36 -9.06 7.75 3.09
C GLU A 36 -7.92 8.60 3.67
N GLU A 37 -7.20 8.08 4.66
CA GLU A 37 -6.12 8.79 5.35
C GLU A 37 -4.76 8.65 4.63
N GLU A 38 -3.95 9.71 4.72
CA GLU A 38 -2.56 9.66 4.28
C GLU A 38 -1.71 8.89 5.29
N GLY A 39 -0.88 7.98 4.79
CA GLY A 39 0.02 7.22 5.63
C GLY A 39 1.11 6.51 4.83
N ASP A 40 2.17 6.14 5.55
CA ASP A 40 3.24 5.29 5.03
C ASP A 40 2.86 3.82 5.21
N LEU A 41 2.99 3.02 4.14
CA LEU A 41 2.78 1.57 4.22
C LEU A 41 4.12 0.80 4.13
N PRO A 42 4.67 0.28 5.24
CA PRO A 42 5.89 -0.51 5.22
C PRO A 42 5.63 -1.95 4.75
N LEU A 43 6.33 -2.38 3.69
CA LEU A 43 6.30 -3.76 3.19
C LEU A 43 7.63 -4.48 3.41
N PHE A 44 7.56 -5.73 3.84
CA PHE A 44 8.71 -6.56 4.16
C PHE A 44 8.81 -7.72 3.17
N PHE A 45 9.90 -7.78 2.42
CA PHE A 45 10.21 -8.85 1.46
C PHE A 45 11.54 -9.54 1.81
N THR A 46 11.68 -10.80 1.42
CA THR A 46 12.82 -11.61 1.86
C THR A 46 14.11 -11.28 1.13
N ASN A 47 13.99 -10.89 -0.13
CA ASN A 47 15.13 -10.67 -1.02
C ASN A 47 14.93 -9.40 -1.87
N GLN A 48 16.02 -8.94 -2.48
CA GLN A 48 16.01 -7.72 -3.30
C GLN A 48 15.33 -7.90 -4.66
N GLU A 49 15.25 -9.13 -5.18
CA GLU A 49 14.60 -9.43 -6.44
C GLU A 49 13.08 -9.21 -6.33
N GLU A 50 12.47 -9.73 -5.26
CA GLU A 50 11.07 -9.51 -4.87
C GLU A 50 10.75 -8.02 -4.72
N ILE A 51 11.63 -7.25 -4.07
CA ILE A 51 11.47 -5.80 -3.93
C ILE A 51 11.41 -5.13 -5.31
N GLY A 52 12.30 -5.53 -6.22
CA GLY A 52 12.35 -5.00 -7.58
C GLY A 52 11.11 -5.38 -8.41
N GLU A 53 10.60 -6.60 -8.24
CA GLU A 53 9.36 -7.04 -8.89
C GLU A 53 8.14 -6.30 -8.34
N ALA A 54 7.99 -6.22 -7.02
CA ALA A 54 6.91 -5.51 -6.35
C ALA A 54 6.88 -4.04 -6.76
N TYR A 55 8.03 -3.36 -6.78
CA TYR A 55 8.13 -1.97 -7.25
C TYR A 55 7.54 -1.78 -8.64
N LYS A 56 7.95 -2.62 -9.60
CA LYS A 56 7.50 -2.52 -11.00
C LYS A 56 6.00 -2.77 -11.13
N ARG A 57 5.48 -3.73 -10.36
CA ARG A 57 4.07 -4.12 -10.41
C ARG A 57 3.18 -3.09 -9.75
N ILE A 58 3.49 -2.66 -8.53
CA ILE A 58 2.72 -1.62 -7.82
C ILE A 58 2.67 -0.35 -8.66
N LYS A 59 3.81 0.10 -9.19
CA LYS A 59 3.86 1.28 -10.05
C LYS A 59 2.97 1.13 -11.29
N ARG A 60 3.02 -0.02 -11.95
CA ARG A 60 2.16 -0.30 -13.12
C ARG A 60 0.68 -0.25 -12.76
N GLU A 61 0.26 -0.89 -11.67
CA GLU A 61 -1.15 -0.92 -11.26
C GLU A 61 -1.66 0.50 -10.96
N VAL A 62 -0.88 1.32 -10.24
CA VAL A 62 -1.26 2.71 -9.98
C VAL A 62 -1.26 3.56 -11.25
N ASP A 63 -0.26 3.39 -12.13
CA ASP A 63 -0.22 4.06 -13.43
C ASP A 63 -1.46 3.72 -14.29
N VAL A 64 -1.98 2.48 -14.18
CA VAL A 64 -3.20 2.03 -14.89
C VAL A 64 -4.46 2.66 -14.29
N MET A 65 -4.52 2.83 -12.96
CA MET A 65 -5.63 3.49 -12.27
C MET A 65 -5.66 5.00 -12.51
N GLY A 66 -4.52 5.59 -12.85
CA GLY A 66 -4.43 6.99 -13.26
C GLY A 66 -4.75 7.97 -12.13
N SER A 67 -5.34 9.11 -12.48
CA SER A 67 -5.56 10.23 -11.56
C SER A 67 -6.66 9.99 -10.51
N GLU A 68 -7.35 8.85 -10.54
CA GLU A 68 -8.45 8.55 -9.59
C GLU A 68 -7.93 8.16 -8.20
N VAL A 69 -6.79 7.48 -8.12
CA VAL A 69 -6.24 6.95 -6.84
C VAL A 69 -5.17 7.85 -6.22
N GLY A 70 -4.52 8.67 -7.05
CA GLY A 70 -3.51 9.64 -6.65
C GLY A 70 -2.10 9.08 -6.79
N ASP A 71 -1.12 9.94 -6.54
CA ASP A 71 0.28 9.54 -6.70
C ASP A 71 0.71 8.62 -5.55
N ILE A 72 1.52 7.63 -5.92
CA ILE A 72 2.18 6.70 -5.02
C ILE A 72 3.70 6.88 -5.12
N LYS A 73 4.36 7.13 -4.00
CA LYS A 73 5.82 7.21 -3.97
C LYS A 73 6.38 5.96 -3.32
N ILE A 74 7.10 5.17 -4.13
CA ILE A 74 7.70 3.91 -3.67
C ILE A 74 9.19 4.13 -3.42
N ILE A 75 9.63 3.90 -2.18
CA ILE A 75 11.02 4.08 -1.76
C ILE A 75 11.64 2.71 -1.45
N PRO A 76 12.45 2.11 -2.34
CA PRO A 76 13.15 0.86 -2.04
C PRO A 76 14.28 1.11 -1.04
N GLN A 77 14.21 0.51 0.15
CA GLN A 77 15.29 0.62 1.14
C GLN A 77 16.37 -0.43 0.87
N GLY A 78 17.60 0.03 0.62
CA GLY A 78 18.76 -0.84 0.34
C GLY A 78 19.29 -1.61 1.57
N TRP A 79 18.84 -1.25 2.78
CA TRP A 79 19.29 -1.83 4.05
C TRP A 79 18.21 -2.70 4.69
N GLY A 80 17.65 -3.65 3.93
CA GLY A 80 16.78 -4.70 4.46
C GLY A 80 15.32 -4.30 4.69
N TYR A 81 14.43 -5.03 4.02
CA TYR A 81 13.04 -5.26 4.42
C TYR A 81 12.12 -4.01 4.58
N GLY A 82 12.13 -3.06 3.64
CA GLY A 82 11.16 -1.97 3.68
C GLY A 82 10.98 -1.29 2.33
N SER A 83 9.76 -1.27 1.80
CA SER A 83 9.36 -0.18 0.90
C SER A 83 8.36 0.70 1.61
N LEU A 84 8.66 2.00 1.68
CA LEU A 84 7.66 3.01 2.06
C LEU A 84 6.87 3.36 0.82
N VAL A 85 5.56 3.40 1.00
CA VAL A 85 4.57 3.82 0.02
C VAL A 85 3.88 5.04 0.60
N GLU A 86 4.16 6.23 0.06
CA GLU A 86 3.58 7.51 0.50
C GLU A 86 2.45 7.87 -0.48
N ARG A 87 1.24 8.18 0.02
CA ARG A 87 0.11 8.68 -0.77
C ARG A 87 0.07 10.21 -0.78
N SER A 88 -0.22 10.82 -1.94
CA SER A 88 -0.42 12.27 -2.08
C SER A 88 -1.88 12.68 -1.85
N SER A 89 -2.09 13.68 -0.98
CA SER A 89 -3.36 14.31 -0.52
C SER A 89 -4.45 14.66 -1.54
N SER A 90 -4.14 14.64 -2.84
CA SER A 90 -4.91 15.41 -3.84
C SER A 90 -6.10 14.70 -4.48
N THR A 91 -6.44 13.46 -4.09
CA THR A 91 -7.47 12.65 -4.78
C THR A 91 -8.79 12.43 -4.02
N CYS A 92 -8.93 12.94 -2.79
CA CYS A 92 -10.14 12.73 -1.98
C CYS A 92 -11.43 13.38 -2.51
N GLU A 93 -11.38 14.24 -3.53
CA GLU A 93 -12.61 14.85 -4.07
C GLU A 93 -13.42 13.92 -5.00
N ALA A 94 -12.82 12.86 -5.56
CA ALA A 94 -13.48 12.02 -6.55
C ALA A 94 -14.47 11.00 -5.93
N LEU A 95 -14.11 10.36 -4.82
CA LEU A 95 -14.96 9.33 -4.18
C LEU A 95 -16.06 9.94 -3.29
N GLY A 96 -15.79 11.07 -2.64
CA GLY A 96 -16.80 11.80 -1.85
C GLY A 96 -17.99 12.30 -2.68
N SER A 97 -17.79 12.58 -3.98
CA SER A 97 -18.89 12.98 -4.88
C SER A 97 -19.77 11.81 -5.35
N ILE A 98 -19.23 10.59 -5.37
CA ILE A 98 -19.98 9.38 -5.79
C ILE A 98 -20.88 8.89 -4.65
N LEU A 99 -20.40 8.96 -3.40
CA LEU A 99 -21.19 8.58 -2.23
C LEU A 99 -22.26 9.61 -1.84
N ASN A 100 -22.04 10.90 -2.10
CA ASN A 100 -23.04 11.95 -1.82
C ASN A 100 -24.17 12.07 -2.86
N ASN A 101 -24.18 11.25 -3.91
CA ASN A 101 -25.24 11.19 -4.94
C ASN A 101 -26.06 9.89 -4.92
N MET A 102 -26.04 9.13 -3.81
CA MET A 102 -26.96 8.00 -3.56
C MET A 102 -27.87 8.26 -2.37
#